data_AF-A0A7J9HUC7-F1
#
_entry.id   AF-A0A7J9HUC7-F1
#
_cell.length_a   1.000
_cell.length_b   1.000
_cell.length_c   1.000
_cell.angle_alpha   90.00
_cell.angle_beta   90.00
_cell.angle_gamma   90.00
#
_symmetry.space_group_name_H-M   'P 1'
#
loop_
_entity.id
_entity.type
_entity.pdbx_description
1 polymer ?
#
loop_
_entity_poly.entity_id
_entity_poly.type
_entity_poly.pdbx_seq_one_letter_code
_entity_poly.pdbx_strand_id
1 'polypeptide(L)'
;MDPVSSWGNSSLDSVDPEIHDLIEKEKRRQCRGIELIASENFTSFAVIEALGSALTNKYSEGMPGNRYYGGNEFIDEIENLCRSRAIQAFHLDPTKWGVNVQPYSGSPANFAAYTAVLQPHDRIMGLDLPSGGHLTHGYYTSGGKKISATSIYFESLPYKVNSTTGYIDYDKLEEKALDFRPKLIICGGSAYPRDWDYARFRAVADKCGALLLCDKPNLRNLNVVQSEFVSNNAFGSNNGDLSGSKPIFLMLLGP
;
A
#
# COMPACT_ATOMS: atom_id res chain seq x y z
N MET A 1 -2.71 37.25 24.43
CA MET A 1 -2.64 36.33 23.29
C MET A 1 -2.98 37.14 22.06
N ASP A 2 -2.29 36.91 20.95
CA ASP A 2 -2.64 37.57 19.70
C ASP A 2 -4.07 37.20 19.28
N PRO A 3 -4.83 38.13 18.65
CA PRO A 3 -6.17 37.82 18.16
C PRO A 3 -6.16 36.61 17.23
N VAL A 4 -7.19 35.76 17.29
CA VAL A 4 -7.33 34.61 16.36
C VAL A 4 -7.26 35.06 14.90
N SER A 5 -7.84 36.22 14.59
CA SER A 5 -7.76 36.83 13.26
C SER A 5 -6.33 37.11 12.80
N SER A 6 -5.39 37.31 13.73
CA SER A 6 -4.00 37.61 13.44
C SER A 6 -3.20 36.34 13.13
N TRP A 7 -3.21 35.35 14.02
CA TRP A 7 -2.36 34.16 13.87
C TRP A 7 -3.05 32.98 13.16
N GLY A 8 -4.38 32.89 13.24
CA GLY A 8 -5.16 31.74 12.76
C GLY A 8 -5.97 31.98 11.48
N ASN A 9 -6.09 33.23 11.00
CA ASN A 9 -6.85 33.56 9.80
C ASN A 9 -6.08 34.35 8.73
N SER A 10 -4.87 34.82 9.04
CA SER A 10 -4.00 35.45 8.05
C SER A 10 -3.52 34.42 7.03
N SER A 11 -3.34 34.85 5.79
CA SER A 11 -2.85 34.00 4.70
C SER A 11 -1.36 33.68 4.87
N LEU A 12 -0.93 32.58 4.26
CA LEU A 12 0.43 32.06 4.38
C LEU A 12 1.50 33.07 3.95
N ASP A 13 1.27 33.83 2.88
CA ASP A 13 2.18 34.88 2.39
C ASP A 13 2.44 36.00 3.40
N SER A 14 1.49 36.26 4.30
CA SER A 14 1.63 37.24 5.38
C SER A 14 2.25 36.65 6.63
N VAL A 15 1.92 35.40 6.97
CA VAL A 15 2.40 34.72 8.19
C VAL A 15 3.82 34.18 8.02
N ASP A 16 4.11 33.57 6.87
CA ASP A 16 5.39 32.93 6.54
C ASP A 16 5.72 33.18 5.05
N PRO A 17 6.22 34.38 4.72
CA PRO A 17 6.58 34.74 3.35
C PRO A 17 7.72 33.89 2.77
N GLU A 18 8.58 33.32 3.63
CA GLU A 18 9.69 32.46 3.20
C GLU A 18 9.16 31.11 2.67
N ILE A 19 8.25 30.46 3.42
CA ILE A 19 7.60 29.24 2.95
C ILE A 19 6.72 29.48 1.74
N HIS A 20 5.96 30.59 1.73
CA HIS A 20 5.15 30.96 0.56
C HIS A 20 6.00 31.08 -0.72
N ASP A 21 7.12 31.79 -0.67
CA ASP A 21 8.03 31.94 -1.81
C ASP A 21 8.63 30.60 -2.26
N LEU A 22 8.99 29.71 -1.34
CA LEU A 22 9.45 28.36 -1.67
C LEU A 22 8.37 27.53 -2.39
N ILE A 23 7.10 27.62 -1.96
CA ILE A 23 5.98 26.94 -2.61
C ILE A 23 5.77 27.49 -4.03
N GLU A 24 5.82 28.81 -4.23
CA GLU A 24 5.69 29.42 -5.57
C GLU A 24 6.84 29.02 -6.50
N LYS A 25 8.07 28.93 -5.98
CA LYS A 25 9.21 28.40 -6.73
C LYS A 25 9.01 26.94 -7.14
N GLU A 26 8.51 26.09 -6.25
CA GLU A 26 8.23 24.68 -6.56
C GLU A 26 7.09 24.53 -7.58
N LYS A 27 6.00 25.30 -7.43
CA LYS A 27 4.91 25.36 -8.43
C LYS A 27 5.45 25.70 -9.82
N ARG A 28 6.36 26.69 -9.90
CA ARG A 28 7.02 27.05 -11.17
C ARG A 28 7.91 25.93 -11.70
N ARG A 29 8.71 25.28 -10.83
CA ARG A 29 9.57 24.15 -11.22
C ARG A 29 8.75 23.04 -11.89
N GLN A 30 7.68 22.61 -11.24
CA GLN A 30 6.78 21.56 -11.70
C GLN A 30 6.14 21.84 -13.06
N CYS A 31 5.77 23.09 -13.35
CA CYS A 31 5.12 23.47 -14.63
C CYS A 31 6.09 24.00 -15.70
N ARG A 32 7.41 23.91 -15.48
CA ARG A 32 8.44 24.33 -16.44
C ARG A 32 9.44 23.21 -16.75
N GLY A 33 9.44 22.12 -15.97
CA GLY A 33 10.17 20.90 -16.25
C GLY A 33 9.38 19.90 -17.10
N ILE A 34 10.04 18.81 -17.44
CA ILE A 34 9.40 17.58 -17.92
C ILE A 34 9.55 16.56 -16.80
N GLU A 35 8.49 16.32 -16.04
CA GLU A 35 8.50 15.43 -14.88
C GLU A 35 8.36 13.97 -15.34
N LEU A 36 9.45 13.21 -15.23
CA LEU A 36 9.54 11.82 -15.72
C LEU A 36 9.72 10.78 -14.60
N ILE A 37 9.59 11.20 -13.34
CA ILE A 37 9.63 10.27 -12.20
C ILE A 37 8.33 9.46 -12.23
N ALA A 38 8.46 8.14 -12.42
CA ALA A 38 7.33 7.25 -12.69
C ALA A 38 6.27 7.19 -11.56
N SER A 39 6.67 7.51 -10.33
CA SER A 39 5.82 7.53 -9.13
C SER A 39 5.27 8.92 -8.79
N GLU A 40 5.61 9.95 -9.55
CA GLU A 40 5.06 11.30 -9.37
C GLU A 40 3.85 11.51 -10.29
N ASN A 41 2.94 12.38 -9.84
CA ASN A 41 1.76 12.75 -10.60
C ASN A 41 1.27 14.15 -10.19
N PHE A 42 0.49 14.80 -11.04
CA PHE A 42 -0.21 16.04 -10.70
C PHE A 42 -1.65 15.73 -10.32
N THR A 43 -1.96 15.85 -9.04
CA THR A 43 -3.33 15.67 -8.56
C THR A 43 -4.22 16.86 -8.92
N SER A 44 -5.54 16.67 -8.84
CA SER A 44 -6.51 17.73 -9.13
C SER A 44 -6.55 18.79 -8.01
N PHE A 45 -6.92 20.02 -8.37
CA PHE A 45 -7.11 21.09 -7.39
C PHE A 45 -8.19 20.73 -6.34
N ALA A 46 -9.26 20.05 -6.74
CA ALA A 46 -10.30 19.59 -5.82
C ALA A 46 -9.77 18.65 -4.71
N VAL A 47 -8.76 17.81 -5.03
CA VAL A 47 -8.08 16.97 -4.02
C VAL A 47 -7.26 17.83 -3.06
N ILE A 48 -6.58 18.85 -3.57
CA ILE A 48 -5.78 19.80 -2.77
C ILE A 48 -6.68 20.61 -1.83
N GLU A 49 -7.84 21.09 -2.30
CA GLU A 49 -8.82 21.81 -1.48
C GLU A 49 -9.32 20.98 -0.31
N ALA A 50 -9.64 19.70 -0.54
CA ALA A 50 -10.06 18.79 0.53
C ALA A 50 -8.92 18.52 1.55
N LEU A 51 -7.68 18.40 1.07
CA LEU A 51 -6.50 18.18 1.91
C LEU A 51 -6.21 19.38 2.84
N GLY A 52 -6.36 20.60 2.32
CA GLY A 52 -6.19 21.86 3.06
C GLY A 52 -7.43 22.33 3.82
N SER A 53 -8.24 21.42 4.36
CA SER A 53 -9.52 21.75 5.00
C SER A 53 -9.51 21.53 6.52
N ALA A 54 -10.61 21.93 7.19
CA ALA A 54 -10.78 21.76 8.63
C ALA A 54 -10.80 20.29 9.11
N LEU A 55 -10.82 19.31 8.20
CA LEU A 55 -10.74 17.89 8.53
C LEU A 55 -9.45 17.55 9.31
N THR A 56 -8.36 18.28 9.07
CA THR A 56 -7.08 18.11 9.78
C THR A 56 -7.20 18.29 11.31
N ASN A 57 -8.23 19.00 11.78
CA ASN A 57 -8.41 19.29 13.20
C ASN A 57 -9.02 18.13 14.00
N LYS A 58 -9.55 17.09 13.34
CA LYS A 58 -10.37 16.08 14.02
C LYS A 58 -9.60 14.81 14.36
N TYR A 59 -9.57 14.51 15.67
CA TYR A 59 -9.13 13.21 16.18
C TYR A 59 -10.23 12.15 16.04
N SER A 60 -9.95 11.05 15.35
CA SER A 60 -10.98 10.07 14.94
C SER A 60 -10.53 8.61 15.08
N GLU A 61 -9.76 8.31 16.13
CA GLU A 61 -9.33 6.93 16.41
C GLU A 61 -10.50 5.94 16.47
N GLY A 62 -10.29 4.76 15.89
CA GLY A 62 -11.30 3.72 15.74
C GLY A 62 -11.80 3.61 14.30
N MET A 63 -12.98 3.01 14.14
CA MET A 63 -13.66 2.85 12.86
C MET A 63 -15.00 3.60 12.87
N PRO A 64 -15.60 3.90 11.71
CA PRO A 64 -16.95 4.45 11.66
C PRO A 64 -17.95 3.61 12.46
N GLY A 65 -18.73 4.26 13.33
CA GLY A 65 -19.66 3.61 14.26
C GLY A 65 -19.01 3.02 15.53
N ASN A 66 -17.69 3.03 15.65
CA ASN A 66 -16.95 2.56 16.84
C ASN A 66 -15.70 3.40 17.08
N ARG A 67 -15.91 4.68 17.42
CA ARG A 67 -14.86 5.67 17.69
C ARG A 67 -14.56 5.76 19.17
N TYR A 68 -13.31 6.06 19.51
CA TYR A 68 -12.89 6.33 20.89
C TYR A 68 -13.31 7.74 21.37
N TYR A 69 -13.59 8.66 20.44
CA TYR A 69 -13.99 10.04 20.74
C TYR A 69 -15.35 10.37 20.11
N GLY A 70 -16.08 11.29 20.75
CA GLY A 70 -17.29 11.88 20.19
C GLY A 70 -17.03 12.85 19.03
N GLY A 71 -18.12 13.35 18.43
CA GLY A 71 -18.09 14.39 17.39
C GLY A 71 -17.59 13.92 16.01
N ASN A 72 -17.70 12.62 15.71
CA ASN A 72 -17.23 12.03 14.46
C ASN A 72 -18.33 11.77 13.42
N GLU A 73 -19.53 12.35 13.60
CA GLU A 73 -20.69 12.16 12.71
C GLU A 73 -20.31 12.31 11.23
N PHE A 74 -19.75 13.47 10.85
CA PHE A 74 -19.35 13.73 9.47
C PHE A 74 -18.04 13.03 9.05
N ILE A 75 -17.15 12.72 10.00
CA ILE A 75 -15.94 11.95 9.70
C ILE A 75 -16.29 10.52 9.31
N ASP A 76 -17.26 9.93 9.99
CA ASP A 76 -17.76 8.60 9.70
C ASP A 76 -18.41 8.55 8.32
N GLU A 77 -19.19 9.56 7.95
CA GLU A 77 -19.74 9.70 6.58
C GLU A 77 -18.62 9.78 5.53
N ILE A 78 -17.61 10.62 5.75
CA ILE A 78 -16.47 10.79 4.82
C ILE A 78 -15.70 9.48 4.66
N GLU A 79 -15.37 8.80 5.77
CA GLU A 79 -14.60 7.56 5.71
C GLU A 79 -15.43 6.42 5.09
N ASN A 80 -16.72 6.29 5.41
CA ASN A 80 -17.62 5.35 4.75
C ASN A 80 -17.70 5.59 3.24
N LEU A 81 -17.81 6.86 2.83
CA LEU A 81 -17.84 7.24 1.43
C LEU A 81 -16.51 6.89 0.74
N CYS A 82 -15.37 7.19 1.36
CA CYS A 82 -14.04 6.84 0.85
C CYS A 82 -13.89 5.33 0.64
N ARG A 83 -14.26 4.52 1.65
CA ARG A 83 -14.22 3.06 1.57
C ARG A 83 -15.11 2.52 0.45
N SER A 84 -16.35 2.98 0.37
CA SER A 84 -17.29 2.52 -0.67
C SER A 84 -16.81 2.88 -2.08
N ARG A 85 -16.26 4.10 -2.27
CA ARG A 85 -15.68 4.54 -3.54
C ARG A 85 -14.44 3.74 -3.91
N ALA A 86 -13.60 3.37 -2.94
CA ALA A 86 -12.45 2.50 -3.21
C ALA A 86 -12.92 1.13 -3.73
N ILE A 87 -13.86 0.46 -3.04
CA ILE A 87 -14.43 -0.82 -3.52
C ILE A 87 -15.01 -0.69 -4.93
N GLN A 88 -15.75 0.39 -5.20
CA GLN A 88 -16.33 0.66 -6.52
C GLN A 88 -15.27 0.91 -7.61
N ALA A 89 -14.25 1.70 -7.31
CA ALA A 89 -13.19 2.05 -8.27
C ALA A 89 -12.40 0.82 -8.74
N PHE A 90 -12.31 -0.21 -7.90
CA PHE A 90 -11.65 -1.48 -8.22
C PHE A 90 -12.61 -2.58 -8.67
N HIS A 91 -13.90 -2.26 -8.88
CA HIS A 91 -14.93 -3.21 -9.30
C HIS A 91 -15.02 -4.44 -8.39
N LEU A 92 -14.89 -4.23 -7.08
CA LEU A 92 -14.90 -5.28 -6.08
C LEU A 92 -16.32 -5.48 -5.53
N ASP A 93 -16.65 -6.73 -5.24
CA ASP A 93 -17.89 -7.08 -4.53
C ASP A 93 -17.72 -6.76 -3.03
N PRO A 94 -18.51 -5.84 -2.45
CA PRO A 94 -18.39 -5.45 -1.03
C PRO A 94 -18.71 -6.59 -0.06
N THR A 95 -19.34 -7.68 -0.52
CA THR A 95 -19.58 -8.87 0.30
C THR A 95 -18.35 -9.76 0.42
N LYS A 96 -17.40 -9.64 -0.52
CA LYS A 96 -16.16 -10.43 -0.56
C LYS A 96 -14.93 -9.62 -0.16
N TRP A 97 -15.00 -8.30 -0.33
CA TRP A 97 -13.89 -7.37 -0.14
C TRP A 97 -14.22 -6.27 0.86
N GLY A 98 -13.33 -6.10 1.83
CA GLY A 98 -13.26 -4.92 2.67
C GLY A 98 -12.07 -4.04 2.28
N VAL A 99 -12.04 -2.81 2.80
CA VAL A 99 -10.92 -1.89 2.62
C VAL A 99 -10.70 -1.05 3.88
N ASN A 100 -9.43 -0.84 4.21
CA ASN A 100 -9.01 0.14 5.21
C ASN A 100 -8.30 1.29 4.48
N VAL A 101 -8.80 2.51 4.67
CA VAL A 101 -8.31 3.74 3.99
C VAL A 101 -7.52 4.66 4.93
N GLN A 102 -7.17 4.17 6.13
CA GLN A 102 -6.44 4.91 7.15
C GLN A 102 -4.91 4.86 7.04
N PRO A 103 -4.24 3.92 6.34
CA PRO A 103 -2.78 3.95 6.26
C PRO A 103 -2.25 5.25 5.67
N TYR A 104 -1.31 5.89 6.37
CA TYR A 104 -0.80 7.22 6.01
C TYR A 104 -0.07 7.28 4.68
N SER A 105 0.53 6.17 4.24
CA SER A 105 1.23 6.04 2.95
C SER A 105 1.46 4.56 2.62
N GLY A 106 2.12 4.27 1.49
CA GLY A 106 2.43 2.92 1.00
C GLY A 106 3.24 2.08 2.00
N SER A 107 4.31 2.64 2.56
CA SER A 107 5.19 1.91 3.49
C SER A 107 4.50 1.53 4.81
N PRO A 108 3.80 2.45 5.52
CA PRO A 108 3.01 2.11 6.70
C PRO A 108 1.97 1.02 6.45
N ALA A 109 1.29 1.02 5.31
CA ALA A 109 0.29 0.02 5.05
C ALA A 109 0.88 -1.36 4.82
N ASN A 110 1.95 -1.45 4.02
CA ASN A 110 2.67 -2.72 3.81
C ASN A 110 3.03 -3.33 5.16
N PHE A 111 3.65 -2.53 6.03
CA PHE A 111 4.01 -2.98 7.36
C PHE A 111 2.81 -3.36 8.23
N ALA A 112 1.68 -2.63 8.13
CA ALA A 112 0.44 -2.97 8.82
C ALA A 112 -0.16 -4.29 8.33
N ALA A 113 -0.18 -4.56 7.03
CA ALA A 113 -0.68 -5.84 6.50
C ALA A 113 0.21 -7.00 6.90
N TYR A 114 1.53 -6.81 6.89
CA TYR A 114 2.45 -7.85 7.38
C TYR A 114 2.18 -8.13 8.85
N THR A 115 2.12 -7.09 9.68
CA THR A 115 1.84 -7.22 11.13
C THR A 115 0.48 -7.87 11.41
N ALA A 116 -0.51 -7.67 10.53
CA ALA A 116 -1.83 -8.27 10.68
C ALA A 116 -1.85 -9.79 10.45
N VAL A 117 -0.96 -10.32 9.60
CA VAL A 117 -1.01 -11.75 9.17
C VAL A 117 0.25 -12.54 9.51
N LEU A 118 1.32 -11.87 9.95
CA LEU A 118 2.61 -12.46 10.28
C LEU A 118 2.96 -12.18 11.74
N GLN A 119 3.64 -13.14 12.36
CA GLN A 119 4.34 -12.95 13.62
C GLN A 119 5.74 -12.39 13.35
N PRO A 120 6.40 -11.76 14.34
CA PRO A 120 7.81 -11.43 14.24
C PRO A 120 8.65 -12.65 13.81
N HIS A 121 9.58 -12.41 12.88
CA HIS A 121 10.45 -13.41 12.25
C HIS A 121 9.78 -14.44 11.33
N ASP A 122 8.47 -14.31 11.07
CA ASP A 122 7.85 -15.07 10.00
C ASP A 122 8.47 -14.72 8.64
N ARG A 123 8.43 -15.71 7.73
CA ARG A 123 9.13 -15.66 6.46
C ARG A 123 8.32 -14.96 5.38
N ILE A 124 8.97 -14.06 4.64
CA ILE A 124 8.38 -13.29 3.55
C ILE A 124 9.24 -13.37 2.28
N MET A 125 8.60 -13.41 1.12
CA MET A 125 9.31 -13.35 -0.17
C MET A 125 8.75 -12.21 -1.03
N GLY A 126 9.63 -11.30 -1.45
CA GLY A 126 9.33 -10.19 -2.35
C GLY A 126 10.32 -10.10 -3.51
N LEU A 127 10.02 -9.29 -4.52
CA LEU A 127 10.94 -9.07 -5.64
C LEU A 127 12.19 -8.33 -5.13
N ASP A 128 13.37 -8.80 -5.54
CA ASP A 128 14.66 -8.17 -5.20
C ASP A 128 14.70 -6.71 -5.67
N LEU A 129 15.30 -5.82 -4.87
CA LEU A 129 15.31 -4.38 -5.18
C LEU A 129 15.98 -4.08 -6.53
N PRO A 130 17.18 -4.64 -6.85
CA PRO A 130 17.78 -4.49 -8.19
C PRO A 130 17.00 -5.17 -9.32
N SER A 131 16.08 -6.09 -9.00
CA SER A 131 15.18 -6.71 -9.98
C SER A 131 13.90 -5.91 -10.23
N GLY A 132 13.73 -4.76 -9.55
CA GLY A 132 12.58 -3.88 -9.69
C GLY A 132 11.57 -3.93 -8.53
N GLY A 133 11.90 -4.59 -7.42
CA GLY A 133 11.07 -4.61 -6.21
C GLY A 133 10.98 -3.27 -5.49
N HIS A 134 10.36 -3.25 -4.31
CA HIS A 134 10.29 -2.08 -3.43
C HIS A 134 10.99 -2.33 -2.09
N LEU A 135 11.45 -1.28 -1.42
CA LEU A 135 12.14 -1.39 -0.13
C LEU A 135 11.31 -2.16 0.91
N THR A 136 10.00 -1.93 0.95
CA THR A 136 9.08 -2.55 1.92
C THR A 136 8.86 -4.03 1.66
N HIS A 137 9.36 -4.60 0.56
CA HIS A 137 9.24 -6.02 0.23
C HIS A 137 10.37 -6.87 0.85
N GLY A 138 11.10 -6.32 1.83
CA GLY A 138 12.09 -7.07 2.60
C GLY A 138 13.53 -6.88 2.15
N TYR A 139 13.92 -5.66 1.74
CA TYR A 139 15.28 -5.38 1.25
C TYR A 139 16.37 -5.45 2.34
N TYR A 140 17.42 -6.21 2.04
CA TYR A 140 18.71 -6.24 2.72
C TYR A 140 19.83 -6.29 1.67
N THR A 141 21.03 -5.83 2.02
CA THR A 141 22.15 -5.81 1.06
C THR A 141 22.76 -7.19 0.85
N SER A 142 23.52 -7.38 -0.23
CA SER A 142 24.26 -8.62 -0.50
C SER A 142 25.25 -9.01 0.62
N GLY A 143 25.76 -8.02 1.36
CA GLY A 143 26.60 -8.23 2.55
C GLY A 143 25.81 -8.57 3.83
N GLY A 144 24.49 -8.78 3.73
CA GLY A 144 23.62 -9.16 4.85
C GLY A 144 23.14 -8.00 5.72
N LYS A 145 23.44 -6.74 5.38
CA LYS A 145 22.94 -5.59 6.16
C LYS A 145 21.44 -5.44 5.90
N LYS A 146 20.63 -5.66 6.94
CA LYS A 146 19.18 -5.40 6.93
C LYS A 146 18.94 -3.89 6.79
N ILE A 147 18.17 -3.48 5.76
CA ILE A 147 17.93 -2.06 5.45
C ILE A 147 16.46 -1.71 5.72
N SER A 148 15.55 -2.47 5.12
CA SER A 148 14.12 -2.28 5.34
C SER A 148 13.73 -2.80 6.72
N ALA A 149 12.84 -2.08 7.41
CA ALA A 149 12.21 -2.58 8.63
C ALA A 149 11.58 -3.97 8.41
N THR A 150 11.04 -4.23 7.22
CA THR A 150 10.51 -5.55 6.85
C THR A 150 11.56 -6.65 7.01
N SER A 151 12.81 -6.41 6.61
CA SER A 151 13.92 -7.39 6.76
C SER A 151 14.46 -7.51 8.19
N ILE A 152 14.13 -6.53 9.05
CA ILE A 152 14.52 -6.51 10.47
C ILE A 152 13.52 -7.30 11.31
N TYR A 153 12.23 -7.01 11.15
CA TYR A 153 11.15 -7.62 11.94
C TYR A 153 10.63 -8.93 11.36
N PHE A 154 10.83 -9.19 10.07
CA PHE A 154 10.48 -10.43 9.37
C PHE A 154 11.71 -11.00 8.66
N GLU A 155 11.67 -12.31 8.35
CA GLU A 155 12.77 -12.98 7.67
C GLU A 155 12.51 -13.00 6.16
N SER A 156 13.25 -12.17 5.42
CA SER A 156 13.05 -11.97 3.98
C SER A 156 13.97 -12.87 3.15
N LEU A 157 13.45 -13.43 2.05
CA LEU A 157 14.24 -14.02 0.98
C LEU A 157 13.74 -13.52 -0.39
N PRO A 158 14.53 -12.77 -1.17
CA PRO A 158 14.05 -12.22 -2.42
C PRO A 158 14.03 -13.25 -3.56
N TYR A 159 12.99 -13.17 -4.39
CA TYR A 159 12.99 -13.74 -5.74
C TYR A 159 13.46 -12.69 -6.76
N LYS A 160 13.90 -13.15 -7.94
CA LYS A 160 14.61 -12.31 -8.91
C LYS A 160 14.01 -12.44 -10.29
N VAL A 161 14.37 -11.50 -11.15
CA VAL A 161 14.23 -11.69 -12.60
C VAL A 161 15.31 -12.64 -13.12
N ASN A 162 15.01 -13.29 -14.24
CA ASN A 162 16.00 -13.96 -15.06
C ASN A 162 16.95 -12.91 -15.65
N SER A 163 18.26 -13.09 -15.44
CA SER A 163 19.29 -12.10 -15.81
C SER A 163 19.43 -11.88 -17.32
N THR A 164 18.92 -12.81 -18.14
CA THR A 164 19.01 -12.72 -19.60
C THR A 164 17.76 -12.06 -20.18
N THR A 165 16.57 -12.45 -19.72
CA THR A 165 15.30 -11.98 -20.31
C THR A 165 14.73 -10.75 -19.60
N GLY A 166 15.12 -10.51 -18.35
CA GLY A 166 14.55 -9.46 -17.50
C GLY A 166 13.12 -9.75 -17.02
N TYR A 167 12.57 -10.95 -17.27
CA TYR A 167 11.28 -11.38 -16.72
C TYR A 167 11.45 -12.06 -15.36
N ILE A 168 10.43 -12.01 -14.51
CA ILE A 168 10.44 -12.77 -13.24
C ILE A 168 10.71 -14.25 -13.54
N ASP A 169 11.68 -14.83 -12.84
CA ASP A 169 11.99 -16.25 -12.95
C ASP A 169 11.04 -17.03 -12.04
N TYR A 170 9.86 -17.36 -12.57
CA TYR A 170 8.78 -18.01 -11.82
C TYR A 170 9.15 -19.42 -11.35
N ASP A 171 10.02 -20.12 -12.08
CA ASP A 171 10.46 -21.46 -11.69
C ASP A 171 11.44 -21.38 -10.52
N LYS A 172 12.37 -20.41 -10.53
CA LYS A 172 13.23 -20.12 -9.37
C LYS A 172 12.48 -19.54 -8.19
N LEU A 173 11.42 -18.77 -8.42
CA LEU A 173 10.49 -18.37 -7.37
C LEU A 173 9.84 -19.59 -6.72
N GLU A 174 9.31 -20.52 -7.52
CA GLU A 174 8.67 -21.75 -7.02
C GLU A 174 9.66 -22.61 -6.22
N GLU A 175 10.84 -22.89 -6.78
CA GLU A 175 11.93 -23.65 -6.12
C GLU A 175 12.26 -23.05 -4.75
N LYS A 176 12.57 -21.75 -4.71
CA LYS A 176 12.90 -21.06 -3.45
C LYS A 176 11.73 -21.04 -2.47
N ALA A 177 10.50 -20.89 -2.93
CA ALA A 177 9.33 -20.86 -2.05
C ALA A 177 9.06 -22.23 -1.40
N LEU A 178 9.31 -23.33 -2.13
CA LEU A 178 9.18 -24.69 -1.60
C LEU A 178 10.24 -25.01 -0.55
N ASP A 179 11.45 -24.46 -0.69
CA ASP A 179 12.54 -24.64 0.28
C ASP A 179 12.42 -23.69 1.47
N PHE A 180 12.21 -22.39 1.20
CA PHE A 180 12.15 -21.34 2.22
C PHE A 180 10.83 -21.32 2.97
N ARG A 181 9.74 -21.85 2.41
CA ARG A 181 8.40 -21.90 3.05
C ARG A 181 7.97 -20.53 3.61
N PRO A 182 7.83 -19.50 2.76
CA PRO A 182 7.30 -18.22 3.21
C PRO A 182 5.88 -18.38 3.74
N LYS A 183 5.52 -17.58 4.74
CA LYS A 183 4.12 -17.39 5.12
C LYS A 183 3.42 -16.38 4.23
N LEU A 184 4.17 -15.47 3.60
CA LEU A 184 3.63 -14.47 2.69
C LEU A 184 4.54 -14.31 1.46
N ILE A 185 3.94 -14.38 0.27
CA ILE A 185 4.56 -14.00 -0.99
C ILE A 185 3.98 -12.65 -1.43
N ILE A 186 4.84 -11.72 -1.80
CA ILE A 186 4.47 -10.41 -2.33
C ILE A 186 4.75 -10.38 -3.84
N CYS A 187 3.75 -10.03 -4.64
CA CYS A 187 3.92 -9.60 -6.03
C CYS A 187 3.68 -8.09 -6.17
N GLY A 188 4.23 -7.49 -7.22
CA GLY A 188 4.27 -6.04 -7.37
C GLY A 188 5.68 -5.45 -7.14
N GLY A 189 5.90 -4.23 -7.59
CA GLY A 189 7.23 -3.63 -7.60
C GLY A 189 7.25 -2.19 -8.10
N SER A 190 8.42 -1.56 -8.01
CA SER A 190 8.63 -0.13 -8.28
C SER A 190 9.11 0.13 -9.71
N ALA A 191 9.90 -0.78 -10.27
CA ALA A 191 10.62 -0.57 -11.53
C ALA A 191 10.56 -1.77 -12.48
N TYR A 192 9.63 -2.70 -12.25
CA TYR A 192 9.41 -3.83 -13.15
C TYR A 192 8.53 -3.39 -14.35
N PRO A 193 9.02 -3.48 -15.61
CA PRO A 193 8.35 -2.87 -16.76
C PRO A 193 7.34 -3.79 -17.46
N ARG A 194 7.04 -4.96 -16.88
CA ARG A 194 6.12 -5.96 -17.45
C ARG A 194 4.93 -6.18 -16.51
N ASP A 195 3.89 -6.78 -17.05
CA ASP A 195 2.77 -7.22 -16.22
C ASP A 195 3.13 -8.48 -15.41
N TRP A 196 2.28 -8.79 -14.44
CA TRP A 196 2.51 -9.85 -13.47
C TRP A 196 1.62 -11.05 -13.76
N ASP A 197 2.19 -12.26 -13.73
CA ASP A 197 1.40 -13.49 -13.83
C ASP A 197 0.84 -13.87 -12.46
N TYR A 198 -0.27 -13.23 -12.09
CA TYR A 198 -0.93 -13.43 -10.80
C TYR A 198 -1.39 -14.88 -10.59
N ALA A 199 -1.76 -15.58 -11.67
CA ALA A 199 -2.16 -16.99 -11.62
C ALA A 199 -0.98 -17.88 -11.25
N ARG A 200 0.20 -17.62 -11.82
CA ARG A 200 1.45 -18.32 -11.46
C ARG A 200 1.85 -18.04 -10.01
N PHE A 201 1.76 -16.79 -9.55
CA PHE A 201 2.00 -16.45 -8.14
C PHE A 201 1.04 -17.18 -7.19
N ARG A 202 -0.25 -17.21 -7.52
CA ARG A 202 -1.28 -17.95 -6.77
C ARG A 202 -0.94 -19.43 -6.68
N ALA A 203 -0.63 -20.07 -7.82
CA ALA A 203 -0.25 -21.48 -7.85
C ALA A 203 0.97 -21.79 -6.95
N VAL A 204 2.00 -20.92 -6.94
CA VAL A 204 3.16 -21.09 -6.05
C VAL A 204 2.78 -20.91 -4.58
N ALA A 205 2.01 -19.86 -4.25
CA ALA A 205 1.55 -19.60 -2.90
C ALA A 205 0.72 -20.78 -2.35
N ASP A 206 -0.18 -21.34 -3.14
CA ASP A 206 -0.99 -22.50 -2.75
C ASP A 206 -0.12 -23.74 -2.54
N LYS A 207 0.88 -24.00 -3.42
CA LYS A 207 1.83 -25.13 -3.29
C LYS A 207 2.68 -25.06 -2.02
N CYS A 208 3.18 -23.88 -1.65
CA CYS A 208 4.03 -23.72 -0.46
C CYS A 208 3.23 -23.43 0.82
N GLY A 209 1.94 -23.12 0.69
CA GLY A 209 1.05 -22.78 1.80
C GLY A 209 1.15 -21.31 2.25
N ALA A 210 1.62 -20.40 1.40
CA ALA A 210 1.72 -18.97 1.70
C ALA A 210 0.41 -18.21 1.46
N LEU A 211 0.24 -17.08 2.12
CA LEU A 211 -0.63 -15.99 1.67
C LEU A 211 -0.02 -15.30 0.45
N LEU A 212 -0.86 -14.65 -0.35
CA LEU A 212 -0.43 -13.82 -1.48
C LEU A 212 -0.90 -12.37 -1.29
N LEU A 213 0.04 -11.43 -1.32
CA LEU A 213 -0.24 -10.00 -1.29
C LEU A 213 0.24 -9.36 -2.60
N CYS A 214 -0.57 -8.48 -3.17
CA CYS A 214 -0.18 -7.66 -4.31
C CYS A 214 -0.02 -6.21 -3.89
N ASP A 215 1.17 -5.64 -4.12
CA ASP A 215 1.49 -4.22 -3.94
C ASP A 215 1.70 -3.56 -5.31
N LYS A 216 0.64 -2.97 -5.86
CA LYS A 216 0.66 -2.32 -7.18
C LYS A 216 0.38 -0.82 -7.03
N PRO A 217 1.41 0.02 -6.86
CA PRO A 217 1.24 1.48 -6.79
C PRO A 217 0.91 2.12 -8.16
N ASN A 218 1.28 1.48 -9.28
CA ASN A 218 1.08 2.04 -10.63
C ASN A 218 -0.15 1.44 -11.33
N LEU A 219 -1.25 2.19 -11.37
CA LEU A 219 -2.61 1.73 -11.68
C LEU A 219 -3.13 2.10 -13.09
N ARG A 220 -2.28 2.24 -14.11
CA ARG A 220 -2.77 2.71 -15.42
C ARG A 220 -3.66 1.73 -16.18
N ASN A 221 -3.66 0.43 -15.86
CA ASN A 221 -4.55 -0.56 -16.46
C ASN A 221 -4.78 -1.71 -15.47
N LEU A 222 -5.94 -1.77 -14.82
CA LEU A 222 -6.34 -2.92 -14.02
C LEU A 222 -7.62 -3.50 -14.62
N ASN A 223 -7.47 -4.47 -15.52
CA ASN A 223 -8.45 -5.54 -15.60
C ASN A 223 -8.12 -6.45 -14.40
N VAL A 224 -8.75 -6.22 -13.25
CA VAL A 224 -8.77 -7.25 -12.20
C VAL A 224 -9.42 -8.45 -12.84
N VAL A 225 -8.62 -9.44 -13.24
CA VAL A 225 -9.16 -10.74 -13.60
C VAL A 225 -9.77 -11.27 -12.32
N GLN A 226 -11.08 -11.10 -12.19
CA GLN A 226 -11.92 -11.80 -11.23
C GLN A 226 -11.88 -13.29 -11.62
N SER A 227 -10.75 -13.98 -11.43
CA SER A 227 -10.80 -15.43 -11.29
C SER A 227 -11.48 -15.67 -9.95
N GLU A 228 -12.61 -16.35 -9.94
CA GLU A 228 -13.48 -16.57 -8.78
C GLU A 228 -12.70 -16.87 -7.49
N PHE A 229 -12.49 -15.83 -6.66
CA PHE A 229 -11.91 -15.96 -5.34
C PHE A 229 -13.07 -15.99 -4.34
N VAL A 230 -13.48 -17.19 -3.94
CA VAL A 230 -14.47 -17.40 -2.89
C VAL A 230 -13.78 -17.13 -1.55
N SER A 231 -14.05 -15.98 -0.94
CA SER A 231 -13.71 -15.71 0.46
C SER A 231 -14.85 -16.21 1.35
N ASN A 232 -14.54 -17.06 2.31
CA ASN A 232 -15.36 -17.22 3.50
C ASN A 232 -14.78 -16.31 4.60
N ASN A 233 -15.67 -15.55 5.22
CA ASN A 233 -15.49 -14.60 6.32
C ASN A 233 -14.26 -14.86 7.21
N ALA A 234 -13.26 -13.98 7.15
CA ALA A 234 -12.14 -13.95 8.11
C ALA A 234 -12.12 -12.71 9.02
N PHE A 235 -13.15 -11.85 8.98
CA PHE A 235 -13.24 -10.66 9.83
C PHE A 235 -14.36 -10.72 10.89
N GLY A 236 -14.78 -11.93 11.26
CA GLY A 236 -15.69 -12.16 12.37
C GLY A 236 -15.45 -13.51 13.02
N SER A 237 -15.16 -13.49 14.32
CA SER A 237 -15.01 -14.61 15.26
C SER A 237 -13.59 -15.16 15.49
N ASN A 238 -13.30 -15.29 16.79
CA ASN A 238 -12.07 -15.79 17.40
C ASN A 238 -11.73 -17.22 16.96
N ASN A 239 -10.43 -17.48 16.78
CA ASN A 239 -9.76 -18.78 16.77
C ASN A 239 -10.38 -19.92 15.92
N GLY A 240 -9.70 -20.28 14.84
CA GLY A 240 -9.76 -21.64 14.31
C GLY A 240 -9.62 -21.71 12.78
N ASP A 241 -8.48 -22.24 12.34
CA ASP A 241 -8.28 -22.89 11.05
C ASP A 241 -8.48 -22.07 9.75
N LEU A 242 -7.36 -21.74 9.09
CA LEU A 242 -7.28 -21.05 7.79
C LEU A 242 -7.24 -22.03 6.59
N SER A 243 -7.85 -23.22 6.72
CA SER A 243 -7.78 -24.31 5.73
C SER A 243 -8.70 -24.14 4.50
N GLY A 244 -9.45 -23.04 4.39
CA GLY A 244 -10.25 -22.69 3.21
C GLY A 244 -9.68 -21.47 2.48
N SER A 245 -9.51 -21.56 1.16
CA SER A 245 -9.24 -20.48 0.19
C SER A 245 -8.55 -19.22 0.75
N LYS A 246 -7.22 -19.19 0.72
CA LYS A 246 -6.43 -18.08 1.28
C LYS A 246 -6.67 -16.77 0.48
N PRO A 247 -7.19 -15.71 1.10
CA PRO A 247 -7.52 -14.47 0.41
C PRO A 247 -6.27 -13.85 -0.24
N ILE A 248 -6.45 -13.22 -1.40
CA ILE A 248 -5.47 -12.25 -1.91
C ILE A 248 -5.67 -10.98 -1.08
N PHE A 249 -4.63 -10.50 -0.42
CA PHE A 249 -4.63 -9.14 0.10
C PHE A 249 -4.20 -8.21 -1.03
N LEU A 250 -5.13 -7.43 -1.55
CA LEU A 250 -4.83 -6.38 -2.50
C LEU A 250 -4.53 -5.11 -1.70
N MET A 251 -3.28 -4.67 -1.73
CA MET A 251 -2.87 -3.39 -1.16
C MET A 251 -2.72 -2.37 -2.28
N LEU A 252 -3.53 -1.32 -2.19
CA LEU A 252 -3.65 -0.30 -3.21
C LEU A 252 -3.18 1.01 -2.63
N LEU A 253 -1.91 1.33 -2.81
CA LEU A 253 -1.35 2.60 -2.36
C LEU A 253 -0.42 3.17 -3.40
N GLY A 254 -0.91 4.24 -4.03
CA GLY A 254 -0.17 5.10 -4.93
C GLY A 254 -1.17 6.03 -5.63
N PRO A 255 -0.85 7.32 -5.81
CA PRO A 255 -1.67 8.26 -6.57
C PRO A 255 -1.79 7.91 -8.05
#